data_AF-A0A3D1SS32-F1
#
_entry.id   AF-A0A3D1SS32-F1
#
_cell.length_a   1.000
_cell.length_b   1.000
_cell.length_c   1.000
_cell.angle_alpha   90.00
_cell.angle_beta   90.00
_cell.angle_gamma   90.00
#
_symmetry.space_group_name_H-M   'P 1'
#
loop_
_entity.id
_entity.type
_entity.pdbx_description
1 polymer ?
#
loop_
_entity_poly.entity_id
_entity_poly.type
_entity_poly.pdbx_seq_one_letter_code
_entity_poly.pdbx_strand_id
1 'polypeptide(L)'
;SCYRACVRGKVLSFQLDEPEVPETQQEVARQEAGSLFALAEHYASGPTRPTVIMIGGLMGTGKSTLALALKRELGWELFSSDAVRKQLAQLDPAQPQADAFGQGWYSSGWTSRTYHALRALASTALARGRSVLLDASYMRRADRQALAQAAAAYGAPVLFVECICAREDALSRLAQRWRMRVDARQLPPEEASAASDGRPDLYDAQCAGWESFVAQEEPYIRRAVVTTMLPLAVGVEQVLDALHSPRLACWLALSKSEASLEEREALLEHSVR
;
A
#
# COMPACT_ATOMS: atom_id res chain seq x y z
N SER A 1 -11.73 -16.29 -19.14
CA SER A 1 -11.66 -16.06 -17.68
C SER A 1 -12.91 -15.39 -17.12
N CYS A 2 -13.44 -14.31 -17.73
CA CYS A 2 -14.75 -13.72 -17.40
C CYS A 2 -15.89 -14.74 -17.23
N TYR A 3 -16.14 -15.55 -18.26
CA TYR A 3 -17.19 -16.58 -18.24
C TYR A 3 -17.08 -17.54 -17.06
N ARG A 4 -15.88 -18.05 -16.76
CA ARG A 4 -15.66 -18.98 -15.64
C ARG A 4 -15.92 -18.33 -14.29
N ALA A 5 -15.49 -17.09 -14.09
CA ALA A 5 -15.74 -16.36 -12.85
C ALA A 5 -17.25 -16.13 -12.66
N CYS A 6 -17.95 -15.70 -13.72
CA CYS A 6 -19.40 -15.49 -13.70
C CYS A 6 -20.18 -16.79 -13.42
N VAL A 7 -19.80 -17.90 -14.05
CA VAL A 7 -20.44 -19.22 -13.82
C VAL A 7 -20.21 -19.69 -12.38
N ARG A 8 -18.99 -19.58 -11.84
CA ARG A 8 -18.72 -19.98 -10.45
C ARG A 8 -19.48 -19.11 -9.44
N GLY A 9 -19.52 -17.79 -9.67
CA GLY A 9 -20.30 -16.88 -8.83
C GLY A 9 -21.77 -17.25 -8.82
N LYS A 10 -22.34 -17.53 -10.00
CA LYS A 10 -23.73 -17.98 -10.15
C LYS A 10 -24.01 -19.28 -9.41
N VAL A 11 -23.13 -20.27 -9.51
CA VAL A 11 -23.32 -21.57 -8.85
C VAL A 11 -23.31 -21.41 -7.33
N LEU A 12 -22.42 -20.60 -6.78
CA LEU A 12 -22.39 -20.32 -5.34
C LEU A 12 -23.65 -19.57 -4.86
N SER A 13 -24.20 -18.68 -5.70
CA SER A 13 -25.45 -17.97 -5.36
C SER A 13 -26.66 -18.89 -5.18
N PHE A 14 -26.67 -20.11 -5.73
CA PHE A 14 -27.77 -21.05 -5.49
C PHE A 14 -27.91 -21.46 -4.03
N GLN A 15 -26.82 -21.49 -3.26
CA GLN A 15 -26.85 -21.80 -1.83
C GLN A 15 -27.62 -20.75 -1.01
N LEU A 16 -27.81 -19.54 -1.56
CA LEU A 16 -28.50 -18.44 -0.88
C LEU A 16 -30.03 -18.64 -0.84
N ASP A 17 -30.56 -19.47 -1.74
CA ASP A 17 -31.99 -19.76 -1.85
C ASP A 17 -32.34 -21.14 -1.23
N GLU A 18 -31.34 -21.87 -0.69
CA GLU A 18 -31.53 -23.19 -0.10
C GLU A 18 -31.77 -23.07 1.42
N PRO A 19 -33.01 -23.38 1.90
CA PRO A 19 -33.36 -23.23 3.31
C PRO A 19 -32.66 -24.23 4.24
N GLU A 20 -32.06 -25.29 3.68
CA GLU A 20 -31.29 -26.31 4.42
C GLU A 20 -29.84 -25.86 4.70
N VAL A 21 -29.35 -24.80 4.04
CA VAL A 21 -27.99 -24.30 4.23
C VAL A 21 -27.95 -23.34 5.42
N PRO A 22 -27.06 -23.54 6.42
CA PRO A 22 -26.93 -22.64 7.56
C PRO A 22 -26.58 -21.20 7.15
N GLU A 23 -27.09 -20.20 7.87
CA GLU A 23 -26.87 -18.77 7.57
C GLU A 23 -25.37 -18.41 7.47
N THR A 24 -24.52 -19.00 8.31
CA THR A 24 -23.06 -18.80 8.28
C THR A 24 -22.45 -19.25 6.95
N GLN A 25 -22.93 -20.35 6.39
CA GLN A 25 -22.48 -20.88 5.10
C GLN A 25 -23.06 -20.07 3.94
N GLN A 26 -24.31 -19.61 4.05
CA GLN A 26 -24.90 -18.69 3.08
C GLN A 26 -24.12 -17.37 3.02
N GLU A 27 -23.68 -16.82 4.15
CA GLU A 27 -22.89 -15.58 4.17
C GLU A 27 -21.52 -15.76 3.50
N VAL A 28 -20.84 -16.90 3.75
CA VAL A 28 -19.59 -17.23 3.04
C VAL A 28 -19.83 -17.34 1.53
N ALA A 29 -20.90 -18.06 1.11
CA ALA A 29 -21.25 -18.21 -0.30
C ALA A 29 -21.58 -16.86 -0.96
N ARG A 30 -22.27 -15.96 -0.25
CA ARG A 30 -22.60 -14.60 -0.69
C ARG A 30 -21.33 -13.78 -0.95
N GLN A 31 -20.37 -13.82 -0.04
CA GLN A 31 -19.10 -13.11 -0.17
C GLN A 31 -18.24 -13.66 -1.30
N GLU A 32 -18.14 -14.99 -1.43
CA GLU A 32 -17.38 -15.62 -2.51
C GLU A 32 -18.02 -15.37 -3.88
N ALA A 33 -19.35 -15.50 -3.99
CA ALA A 33 -20.08 -15.19 -5.21
C ALA A 33 -19.88 -13.73 -5.63
N GLY A 34 -19.99 -12.79 -4.67
CA GLY A 34 -19.72 -11.37 -4.90
C GLY A 34 -18.31 -11.12 -5.45
N SER A 35 -17.29 -11.76 -4.87
CA SER A 35 -15.90 -11.65 -5.33
C SER A 35 -15.70 -12.21 -6.74
N LEU A 36 -16.40 -13.29 -7.09
CA LEU A 36 -16.35 -13.90 -8.42
C LEU A 36 -17.06 -13.05 -9.49
N PHE A 37 -18.17 -12.40 -9.15
CA PHE A 37 -18.84 -11.47 -10.06
C PHE A 37 -18.02 -10.19 -10.27
N ALA A 38 -17.43 -9.66 -9.21
CA ALA A 38 -16.44 -8.59 -9.26
C ALA A 38 -15.28 -8.92 -10.22
N LEU A 39 -14.75 -10.15 -10.14
CA LEU A 39 -13.72 -10.63 -11.05
C LEU A 39 -14.22 -10.76 -12.51
N ALA A 40 -15.45 -11.22 -12.71
CA ALA A 40 -16.05 -11.34 -14.04
C ALA A 40 -16.23 -9.96 -14.69
N GLU A 41 -16.72 -8.99 -13.94
CA GLU A 41 -16.85 -7.59 -14.34
C GLU A 41 -15.49 -7.01 -14.72
N HIS A 42 -14.46 -7.23 -13.89
CA HIS A 42 -13.10 -6.80 -14.18
C HIS A 42 -12.60 -7.34 -15.53
N TYR A 43 -12.81 -8.63 -15.81
CA TYR A 43 -12.44 -9.21 -17.11
C TYR A 43 -13.30 -8.69 -18.29
N ALA A 44 -14.54 -8.27 -18.04
CA ALA A 44 -15.45 -7.74 -19.06
C ALA A 44 -15.19 -6.26 -19.36
N SER A 45 -14.51 -5.52 -18.47
CA SER A 45 -14.32 -4.06 -18.52
C SER A 45 -13.35 -3.56 -19.62
N GLY A 46 -12.80 -4.46 -20.45
CA GLY A 46 -11.77 -4.12 -21.44
C GLY A 46 -10.36 -3.96 -20.82
N PRO A 47 -9.37 -3.45 -21.58
CA PRO A 47 -8.03 -3.19 -21.03
C PRO A 47 -8.16 -2.20 -19.86
N THR A 48 -7.83 -2.67 -18.66
CA THR A 48 -7.85 -1.81 -17.48
C THR A 48 -6.78 -0.75 -17.65
N ARG A 49 -7.18 0.52 -17.52
CA ARG A 49 -6.22 1.61 -17.56
C ARG A 49 -5.24 1.40 -16.39
N PRO A 50 -3.92 1.41 -16.65
CA PRO A 50 -2.97 1.24 -15.56
C PRO A 50 -3.16 2.38 -14.55
N THR A 51 -2.97 2.09 -13.27
CA THR A 51 -3.26 3.02 -12.17
C THR A 51 -2.03 3.16 -11.28
N VAL A 52 -1.83 4.34 -10.70
CA VAL A 52 -0.74 4.59 -9.74
C VAL A 52 -1.29 4.84 -8.35
N ILE A 53 -0.75 4.14 -7.35
CA ILE A 53 -1.00 4.45 -5.95
C ILE A 53 0.29 4.94 -5.31
N MET A 54 0.26 6.19 -4.85
CA MET A 54 1.27 6.76 -3.97
C MET A 54 0.87 6.46 -2.52
N ILE A 55 1.60 5.60 -1.82
CA ILE A 55 1.47 5.44 -0.37
C ILE A 55 2.44 6.40 0.29
N GLY A 56 1.91 7.42 0.99
CA GLY A 56 2.70 8.46 1.66
C GLY A 56 2.22 8.84 3.05
N GLY A 57 2.92 9.79 3.68
CA GLY A 57 2.76 10.10 5.10
C GLY A 57 4.09 10.22 5.85
N LEU A 58 4.03 10.74 7.07
CA LEU A 58 5.19 10.95 7.94
C LEU A 58 5.89 9.62 8.31
N MET A 59 7.15 9.67 8.68
CA MET A 59 7.87 8.49 9.16
C MET A 59 7.18 7.90 10.40
N GLY A 60 7.11 6.58 10.49
CA GLY A 60 6.42 5.90 11.59
C GLY A 60 4.91 5.70 11.40
N THR A 61 4.29 6.29 10.38
CA THR A 61 2.83 6.18 10.15
C THR A 61 2.38 4.89 9.46
N GLY A 62 3.23 3.87 9.30
CA GLY A 62 2.80 2.55 8.78
C GLY A 62 2.71 2.41 7.25
N LYS A 63 3.17 3.39 6.46
CA LYS A 63 3.20 3.34 4.98
C LYS A 63 3.68 2.01 4.39
N SER A 64 4.90 1.59 4.75
CA SER A 64 5.50 0.38 4.18
C SER A 64 4.72 -0.88 4.54
N THR A 65 4.09 -0.92 5.71
CA THR A 65 3.20 -2.02 6.11
C THR A 65 1.96 -2.07 5.21
N LEU A 66 1.31 -0.92 4.99
CA LEU A 66 0.15 -0.82 4.09
C LEU A 66 0.54 -1.13 2.65
N ALA A 67 1.68 -0.62 2.17
CA ALA A 67 2.20 -0.86 0.83
C ALA A 67 2.44 -2.35 0.55
N LEU A 68 3.02 -3.08 1.52
CA LEU A 68 3.23 -4.52 1.41
C LEU A 68 1.92 -5.31 1.43
N ALA A 69 0.93 -4.89 2.23
CA ALA A 69 -0.38 -5.51 2.23
C ALA A 69 -1.10 -5.32 0.89
N LEU A 70 -1.11 -4.08 0.37
CA LEU A 70 -1.67 -3.76 -0.94
C LEU A 70 -0.94 -4.50 -2.07
N LYS A 71 0.38 -4.66 -1.98
CA LYS A 71 1.14 -5.46 -2.95
C LYS A 71 0.64 -6.90 -2.98
N ARG A 72 0.40 -7.51 -1.82
CA ARG A 72 -0.11 -8.89 -1.71
C ARG A 72 -1.52 -9.02 -2.28
N GLU A 73 -2.37 -8.05 -1.99
CA GLU A 73 -3.77 -8.04 -2.41
C GLU A 73 -3.93 -7.76 -3.92
N LEU A 74 -3.24 -6.74 -4.43
CA LEU A 74 -3.38 -6.28 -5.82
C LEU A 74 -2.44 -7.01 -6.79
N GLY A 75 -1.34 -7.58 -6.30
CA GLY A 75 -0.29 -8.19 -7.12
C GLY A 75 0.53 -7.20 -7.95
N TRP A 76 0.43 -5.89 -7.66
CA TRP A 76 1.11 -4.84 -8.41
C TRP A 76 2.59 -4.73 -8.05
N GLU A 77 3.40 -4.21 -8.96
CA GLU A 77 4.80 -3.90 -8.67
C GLU A 77 4.88 -2.78 -7.61
N LEU A 78 5.70 -2.99 -6.58
CA LEU A 78 5.92 -2.03 -5.49
C LEU A 78 7.33 -1.48 -5.56
N PHE A 79 7.47 -0.17 -5.73
CA PHE A 79 8.75 0.54 -5.65
C PHE A 79 8.80 1.40 -4.40
N SER A 80 9.86 1.24 -3.60
CA SER A 80 10.07 2.02 -2.36
C SER A 80 11.21 3.01 -2.54
N SER A 81 11.02 4.25 -2.08
CA SER A 81 12.06 5.28 -2.09
C SER A 81 13.31 4.87 -1.32
N ASP A 82 13.17 4.16 -0.20
CA ASP A 82 14.32 3.70 0.60
C ASP A 82 15.12 2.63 -0.17
N ALA A 83 14.44 1.69 -0.83
CA ALA A 83 15.08 0.67 -1.66
C ALA A 83 15.78 1.27 -2.90
N VAL A 84 15.09 2.18 -3.59
CA VAL A 84 15.66 2.90 -4.76
C VAL A 84 16.86 3.75 -4.34
N ARG A 85 16.79 4.43 -3.20
CA ARG A 85 17.90 5.23 -2.67
C ARG A 85 19.12 4.38 -2.38
N LYS A 86 18.94 3.21 -1.77
CA LYS A 86 20.01 2.23 -1.50
C LYS A 86 20.62 1.69 -2.79
N GLN A 87 19.79 1.34 -3.77
CA GLN A 87 20.27 0.89 -5.07
C GLN A 87 21.11 1.98 -5.77
N LEU A 88 20.66 3.24 -5.75
CA LEU A 88 21.41 4.36 -6.32
C LEU A 88 22.74 4.59 -5.58
N ALA A 89 22.77 4.44 -4.25
CA ALA A 89 23.99 4.58 -3.46
C ALA A 89 25.01 3.44 -3.71
N GLN A 90 24.54 2.22 -3.99
CA GLN A 90 25.43 1.11 -4.38
C GLN A 90 26.06 1.34 -5.76
N LEU A 91 25.34 1.99 -6.67
CA LEU A 91 25.83 2.33 -8.01
C LEU A 91 26.82 3.51 -7.99
N ASP A 92 26.81 4.33 -6.94
CA ASP A 92 27.72 5.48 -6.75
C ASP A 92 28.28 5.48 -5.30
N PRO A 93 29.18 4.53 -4.97
CA PRO A 93 29.69 4.35 -3.60
C PRO A 93 30.67 5.44 -3.16
N ALA A 94 31.04 6.37 -4.05
CA ALA A 94 32.02 7.44 -3.79
C ALA A 94 31.44 8.61 -2.97
N GLN A 95 30.18 8.55 -2.51
CA GLN A 95 29.45 9.69 -1.94
C GLN A 95 28.82 9.38 -0.57
N PRO A 96 28.69 10.41 0.31
CA PRO A 96 28.79 10.26 1.76
C PRO A 96 27.73 9.35 2.39
N GLN A 97 28.17 8.68 3.45
CA GLN A 97 27.37 7.86 4.35
C GLN A 97 26.26 8.66 5.04
N ALA A 98 25.27 7.95 5.57
CA ALA A 98 24.03 8.47 6.13
C ALA A 98 24.24 9.36 7.38
N ASP A 99 24.59 10.62 7.17
CA ASP A 99 24.59 11.63 8.22
C ASP A 99 23.42 12.60 8.01
N ALA A 100 22.45 12.56 8.93
CA ALA A 100 21.30 13.45 9.12
C ALA A 100 20.27 13.63 7.97
N PHE A 101 19.01 13.93 8.34
CA PHE A 101 17.95 14.34 7.39
C PHE A 101 18.36 15.64 6.69
N GLY A 102 18.23 15.69 5.36
CA GLY A 102 18.69 16.83 4.56
C GLY A 102 20.19 16.85 4.27
N GLN A 103 20.95 15.86 4.74
CA GLN A 103 22.37 15.65 4.48
C GLN A 103 22.60 14.22 3.95
N GLY A 104 23.79 13.94 3.41
CA GLY A 104 24.12 12.63 2.81
C GLY A 104 23.09 12.14 1.79
N TRP A 105 22.66 10.88 1.92
CA TRP A 105 21.64 10.23 1.07
C TRP A 105 20.26 10.90 1.15
N TYR A 106 20.00 11.75 2.14
CA TYR A 106 18.74 12.48 2.33
C TYR A 106 18.86 13.97 1.99
N SER A 107 19.97 14.40 1.40
CA SER A 107 20.10 15.74 0.82
C SER A 107 19.06 16.00 -0.28
N SER A 108 18.82 17.28 -0.57
CA SER A 108 17.87 17.71 -1.61
C SER A 108 18.22 17.12 -2.99
N GLY A 109 19.51 17.04 -3.32
CA GLY A 109 20.02 16.42 -4.54
C GLY A 109 19.72 14.93 -4.62
N TRP A 110 20.04 14.17 -3.56
CA TRP A 110 19.77 12.73 -3.50
C TRP A 110 18.27 12.40 -3.48
N THR A 111 17.49 13.22 -2.76
CA THR A 111 16.03 13.10 -2.75
C THR A 111 15.47 13.34 -4.16
N SER A 112 15.92 14.38 -4.87
CA SER A 112 15.52 14.63 -6.25
C SER A 112 15.86 13.46 -7.19
N ARG A 113 17.08 12.92 -7.10
CA ARG A 113 17.50 11.72 -7.87
C ARG A 113 16.62 10.50 -7.57
N THR A 114 16.32 10.25 -6.30
CA THR A 114 15.48 9.12 -5.87
C THR A 114 14.06 9.23 -6.42
N TYR A 115 13.43 10.42 -6.30
CA TYR A 115 12.09 10.64 -6.82
C TYR A 115 12.04 10.65 -8.35
N HIS A 116 13.10 11.11 -9.01
CA HIS A 116 13.26 10.96 -10.46
C HIS A 116 13.30 9.48 -10.87
N ALA A 117 14.10 8.66 -10.19
CA ALA A 117 14.20 7.23 -10.46
C ALA A 117 12.88 6.50 -10.18
N LEU A 118 12.19 6.81 -9.08
CA LEU A 118 10.85 6.26 -8.79
C LEU A 118 9.84 6.58 -9.89
N ARG A 119 9.83 7.83 -10.37
CA ARG A 119 8.95 8.24 -11.48
C ARG A 119 9.29 7.48 -12.77
N ALA A 120 10.57 7.30 -13.08
CA ALA A 120 11.00 6.54 -14.26
C ALA A 120 10.59 5.05 -14.19
N LEU A 121 10.70 4.43 -13.01
CA LEU A 121 10.22 3.07 -12.76
C LEU A 121 8.70 2.97 -12.95
N ALA A 122 7.94 3.92 -12.38
CA ALA A 122 6.50 4.00 -12.58
C ALA A 122 6.14 4.15 -14.06
N SER A 123 6.73 5.11 -14.77
CA SER A 123 6.50 5.30 -16.22
C SER A 123 6.79 4.06 -17.05
N THR A 124 7.86 3.31 -16.70
CA THR A 124 8.20 2.06 -17.41
C THR A 124 7.12 0.99 -17.24
N ALA A 125 6.56 0.85 -16.04
CA ALA A 125 5.47 -0.08 -15.79
C ALA A 125 4.15 0.36 -16.46
N LEU A 126 3.83 1.66 -16.40
CA LEU A 126 2.66 2.23 -17.05
C LEU A 126 2.71 2.07 -18.58
N ALA A 127 3.89 2.26 -19.19
CA ALA A 127 4.11 2.02 -20.62
C ALA A 127 3.83 0.57 -21.03
N ARG A 128 3.93 -0.38 -20.09
CA ARG A 128 3.61 -1.80 -20.28
C ARG A 128 2.15 -2.13 -19.91
N GLY A 129 1.32 -1.12 -19.64
CA GLY A 129 -0.07 -1.30 -19.20
C GLY A 129 -0.20 -1.86 -17.79
N ARG A 130 0.82 -1.72 -16.93
CA ARG A 130 0.80 -2.25 -15.56
C ARG A 130 0.58 -1.15 -14.54
N SER A 131 -0.30 -1.40 -13.59
CA SER A 131 -0.48 -0.57 -12.40
C SER A 131 0.67 -0.73 -11.41
N VAL A 132 0.93 0.29 -10.61
CA VAL A 132 2.07 0.34 -9.69
C VAL A 132 1.74 0.94 -8.33
N LEU A 133 2.42 0.44 -7.31
CA LEU A 133 2.45 0.98 -5.95
C LEU A 133 3.79 1.68 -5.73
N LEU A 134 3.76 2.87 -5.13
CA LEU A 134 4.96 3.63 -4.79
C LEU A 134 4.94 3.97 -3.29
N ASP A 135 5.93 3.48 -2.55
CA ASP A 135 6.09 3.74 -1.11
C ASP A 135 7.18 4.80 -0.88
N ALA A 136 6.77 6.03 -0.57
CA ALA A 136 7.65 7.15 -0.24
C ALA A 136 6.96 8.11 0.71
N SER A 137 7.66 9.08 1.31
CA SER A 137 6.98 10.07 2.16
C SER A 137 5.97 10.91 1.38
N TYR A 138 6.27 11.24 0.11
CA TYR A 138 5.51 12.17 -0.72
C TYR A 138 5.20 13.50 -0.01
N MET A 139 6.18 13.97 0.77
CA MET A 139 6.09 15.15 1.62
C MET A 139 5.87 16.44 0.82
N ARG A 140 6.49 16.56 -0.36
CA ARG A 140 6.40 17.74 -1.22
C ARG A 140 5.31 17.58 -2.27
N ARG A 141 4.49 18.61 -2.44
CA ARG A 141 3.48 18.74 -3.49
C ARG A 141 4.08 18.59 -4.89
N ALA A 142 5.24 19.21 -5.12
CA ALA A 142 5.94 19.13 -6.39
C ALA A 142 6.27 17.67 -6.79
N ASP A 143 6.62 16.81 -5.82
CA ASP A 143 6.91 15.40 -6.11
C ASP A 143 5.63 14.64 -6.50
N ARG A 144 4.51 14.90 -5.79
CA ARG A 144 3.21 14.30 -6.09
C ARG A 144 2.70 14.73 -7.47
N GLN A 145 2.77 16.02 -7.78
CA GLN A 145 2.36 16.58 -9.08
C GLN A 145 3.24 16.08 -10.23
N ALA A 146 4.56 16.02 -10.06
CA ALA A 146 5.46 15.53 -11.10
C ALA A 146 5.17 14.06 -11.46
N LEU A 147 4.80 13.24 -10.48
CA LEU A 147 4.36 11.87 -10.75
C LEU A 147 3.00 11.85 -11.47
N ALA A 148 2.03 12.66 -11.02
CA ALA A 148 0.72 12.74 -11.67
C ALA A 148 0.81 13.17 -13.14
N GLN A 149 1.68 14.13 -13.45
CA GLN A 149 1.97 14.53 -14.83
C GLN A 149 2.54 13.39 -15.66
N ALA A 150 3.47 12.61 -15.11
CA ALA A 150 4.03 11.45 -15.81
C ALA A 150 2.99 10.33 -16.01
N ALA A 151 2.09 10.12 -15.04
CA ALA A 151 1.01 9.15 -15.15
C ALA A 151 -0.04 9.54 -16.21
N ALA A 152 -0.32 10.84 -16.35
CA ALA A 152 -1.27 11.37 -17.33
C ALA A 152 -0.89 11.03 -18.78
N ALA A 153 0.41 10.93 -19.10
CA ALA A 153 0.89 10.51 -20.42
C ALA A 153 0.43 9.09 -20.82
N TYR A 154 0.03 8.27 -19.85
CA TYR A 154 -0.48 6.91 -20.05
C TYR A 154 -1.98 6.78 -19.76
N GLY A 155 -2.68 7.91 -19.53
CA GLY A 155 -4.08 7.92 -19.10
C GLY A 155 -4.30 7.26 -17.73
N ALA A 156 -3.25 7.17 -16.91
CA ALA A 156 -3.27 6.47 -15.64
C ALA A 156 -3.78 7.38 -14.51
N PRO A 157 -4.90 7.04 -13.84
CA PRO A 157 -5.34 7.79 -12.68
C PRO A 157 -4.35 7.60 -11.52
N VAL A 158 -4.29 8.61 -10.65
CA VAL A 158 -3.40 8.62 -9.49
C VAL A 158 -4.19 8.75 -8.20
N LEU A 159 -3.94 7.83 -7.28
CA LEU A 159 -4.46 7.84 -5.91
C LEU A 159 -3.30 8.09 -4.94
N PHE A 160 -3.40 9.13 -4.14
CA PHE A 160 -2.54 9.39 -2.99
C PHE A 160 -3.18 8.86 -1.72
N VAL A 161 -2.59 7.83 -1.13
CA VAL A 161 -2.97 7.25 0.14
C VAL A 161 -2.08 7.85 1.22
N GLU A 162 -2.65 8.72 2.04
CA GLU A 162 -1.96 9.35 3.16
C GLU A 162 -2.17 8.54 4.44
N CYS A 163 -1.12 7.86 4.90
CA CYS A 163 -1.10 7.15 6.16
C CYS A 163 -0.86 8.11 7.31
N ILE A 164 -1.80 8.15 8.26
CA ILE A 164 -1.75 9.00 9.45
C ILE A 164 -1.83 8.17 10.75
N CYS A 165 -1.25 8.68 11.82
CA CYS A 165 -1.44 8.24 13.20
C CYS A 165 -1.06 9.40 14.15
N ALA A 166 -1.30 9.26 15.45
CA ALA A 166 -0.84 10.26 16.41
C ALA A 166 0.70 10.32 16.43
N ARG A 167 1.25 11.48 16.83
CA ARG A 167 2.70 11.71 16.89
C ARG A 167 3.34 10.72 17.85
N GLU A 168 2.71 10.49 19.00
CA GLU A 168 3.18 9.61 20.06
C GLU A 168 3.31 8.16 19.53
N ASP A 169 2.33 7.70 18.75
CA ASP A 169 2.36 6.38 18.12
C ASP A 169 3.47 6.27 17.08
N ALA A 170 3.62 7.30 16.23
CA ALA A 170 4.67 7.34 15.22
C ALA A 170 6.06 7.28 15.87
N LEU A 171 6.29 8.08 16.91
CA LEU A 171 7.54 8.12 17.66
C LEU A 171 7.81 6.81 18.40
N SER A 172 6.80 6.22 19.03
CA SER A 172 6.91 4.91 19.69
C SER A 172 7.34 3.82 18.70
N ARG A 173 6.69 3.75 17.53
CA ARG A 173 7.05 2.82 16.44
C ARG A 173 8.45 3.06 15.89
N LEU A 174 8.86 4.32 15.75
CA LEU A 174 10.21 4.67 15.32
C LEU A 174 11.26 4.26 16.36
N ALA A 175 11.00 4.53 17.65
CA ALA A 175 11.90 4.16 18.74
C ALA A 175 12.07 2.64 18.84
N GLN A 176 10.99 1.87 18.74
CA GLN A 176 11.04 0.41 18.71
C GLN A 176 11.87 -0.11 17.52
N ARG A 177 11.62 0.38 16.31
CA ARG A 177 12.39 -0.02 15.11
C ARG A 177 13.85 0.39 15.19
N TRP A 178 14.13 1.57 15.75
CA TRP A 178 15.50 2.03 15.96
C TRP A 178 16.24 1.16 16.96
N ARG A 179 15.62 0.82 18.09
CA ARG A 179 16.18 -0.12 19.08
C ARG A 179 16.47 -1.48 18.46
N MET A 180 15.47 -2.09 17.80
CA MET A 180 15.65 -3.38 17.11
C MET A 180 16.81 -3.34 16.11
N ARG A 181 17.03 -2.22 15.42
CA ARG A 181 18.19 -2.06 14.54
C ARG A 181 19.51 -1.89 15.27
N VAL A 182 19.56 -1.08 16.32
CA VAL A 182 20.78 -0.89 17.11
C VAL A 182 21.18 -2.20 17.76
N ASP A 183 20.21 -2.97 18.24
CA ASP A 183 20.40 -4.31 18.79
C ASP A 183 20.80 -5.31 17.68
N ALA A 184 20.14 -5.24 16.51
CA ALA A 184 20.50 -6.04 15.32
C ALA A 184 21.77 -5.56 14.60
N ARG A 185 22.41 -4.44 14.98
CA ARG A 185 23.76 -4.07 14.48
C ARG A 185 24.85 -5.01 15.03
N GLN A 186 24.47 -6.01 15.83
CA GLN A 186 25.29 -7.19 16.12
C GLN A 186 25.22 -8.26 15.00
N LEU A 187 24.42 -8.07 13.94
CA LEU A 187 24.31 -8.94 12.76
C LEU A 187 25.01 -8.34 11.52
N PRO A 188 25.32 -9.16 10.48
CA PRO A 188 26.03 -8.71 9.29
C PRO A 188 25.32 -7.58 8.51
N PRO A 189 26.07 -6.71 7.80
CA PRO A 189 25.56 -5.49 7.15
C PRO A 189 24.39 -5.69 6.16
N GLU A 190 24.26 -6.89 5.59
CA GLU A 190 23.26 -7.21 4.57
C GLU A 190 21.83 -7.29 5.14
N GLU A 191 21.67 -7.71 6.40
CA GLU A 191 20.35 -7.84 7.06
C GLU A 191 19.83 -6.51 7.64
N ALA A 192 20.73 -5.60 8.03
CA ALA A 192 20.37 -4.27 8.54
C ALA A 192 19.75 -3.35 7.47
N SER A 193 19.94 -3.69 6.19
CA SER A 193 19.55 -2.89 5.02
C SER A 193 18.05 -2.94 4.68
N ALA A 194 17.28 -3.89 5.22
CA ALA A 194 15.86 -4.06 4.85
C ALA A 194 14.89 -3.10 5.57
N ALA A 195 15.29 -2.51 6.70
CA ALA A 195 14.45 -1.59 7.45
C ALA A 195 14.49 -0.16 6.85
N SER A 196 13.46 0.65 7.13
CA SER A 196 13.37 2.07 6.72
C SER A 196 14.15 2.97 7.67
N ASP A 197 15.00 3.88 7.17
CA ASP A 197 15.99 4.68 7.91
C ASP A 197 15.39 5.81 8.78
N GLY A 198 14.07 5.80 9.00
CA GLY A 198 13.39 6.76 9.87
C GLY A 198 13.92 6.69 11.31
N ARG A 199 14.28 7.86 11.86
CA ARG A 199 14.76 8.01 13.23
C ARG A 199 13.85 8.98 14.00
N PRO A 200 13.61 8.77 15.31
CA PRO A 200 12.75 9.64 16.10
C PRO A 200 13.17 11.12 16.09
N ASP A 201 14.47 11.41 16.10
CA ASP A 201 15.03 12.78 16.06
C ASP A 201 14.69 13.56 14.78
N LEU A 202 14.32 12.87 13.72
CA LEU A 202 14.03 13.46 12.41
C LEU A 202 12.54 13.73 12.18
N TYR A 203 11.67 13.27 13.08
CA TYR A 203 10.23 13.34 12.90
C TYR A 203 9.73 14.79 12.79
N ASP A 204 10.13 15.64 13.74
CA ASP A 204 9.65 17.03 13.79
C ASP A 204 10.17 17.85 12.60
N ALA A 205 11.40 17.59 12.13
CA ALA A 205 11.94 18.21 10.93
C ALA A 205 11.15 17.81 9.67
N GLN A 206 10.75 16.54 9.55
CA GLN A 206 9.89 16.09 8.45
C GLN A 206 8.48 16.68 8.54
N CYS A 207 7.93 16.80 9.75
CA CYS A 207 6.64 17.44 9.99
C CYS A 207 6.65 18.91 9.55
N ALA A 208 7.70 19.66 9.91
CA ALA A 208 7.86 21.05 9.51
C ALA A 208 7.96 21.26 7.99
N GLY A 209 8.50 20.28 7.26
CA GLY A 209 8.57 20.29 5.80
C GLY A 209 7.35 19.69 5.08
N TRP A 210 6.32 19.24 5.81
CA TRP A 210 5.17 18.55 5.22
C TRP A 210 4.24 19.52 4.49
N GLU A 211 4.12 19.34 3.18
CA GLU A 211 3.18 20.09 2.35
C GLU A 211 1.87 19.32 2.23
N SER A 212 0.88 19.70 3.05
CA SER A 212 -0.46 19.10 3.06
C SER A 212 -1.08 19.06 1.65
N PHE A 213 -1.80 17.98 1.38
CA PHE A 213 -2.55 17.84 0.14
C PHE A 213 -3.68 18.88 0.08
N VAL A 214 -3.78 19.55 -1.06
CA VAL A 214 -4.85 20.53 -1.35
C VAL A 214 -5.44 20.21 -2.71
N ALA A 215 -6.70 19.79 -2.75
CA ALA A 215 -7.34 19.30 -3.98
C ALA A 215 -7.34 20.33 -5.12
N GLN A 216 -7.46 21.62 -4.79
CA GLN A 216 -7.41 22.71 -5.76
C GLN A 216 -6.02 22.88 -6.41
N GLU A 217 -4.95 22.59 -5.66
CA GLU A 217 -3.57 22.67 -6.17
C GLU A 217 -3.13 21.36 -6.83
N GLU A 218 -3.80 20.25 -6.52
CA GLU A 218 -3.46 18.90 -6.98
C GLU A 218 -4.65 18.20 -7.67
N PRO A 219 -5.30 18.81 -8.67
CA PRO A 219 -6.60 18.37 -9.20
C PRO A 219 -6.56 17.01 -9.91
N TYR A 220 -5.37 16.55 -10.34
CA TYR A 220 -5.17 15.28 -11.03
C TYR A 220 -4.89 14.11 -10.08
N ILE A 221 -4.95 14.35 -8.77
CA ILE A 221 -4.65 13.36 -7.74
C ILE A 221 -5.88 13.22 -6.86
N ARG A 222 -6.39 11.99 -6.72
CA ARG A 222 -7.39 11.69 -5.68
C ARG A 222 -6.66 11.39 -4.38
N ARG A 223 -7.22 11.81 -3.24
CA ARG A 223 -6.66 11.50 -1.92
C ARG A 223 -7.57 10.53 -1.15
N ALA A 224 -6.96 9.54 -0.52
CA ALA A 224 -7.55 8.73 0.54
C ALA A 224 -6.70 8.85 1.80
N VAL A 225 -7.33 8.87 2.97
CA VAL A 225 -6.64 8.96 4.26
C VAL A 225 -6.84 7.66 5.01
N VAL A 226 -5.75 7.05 5.47
CA VAL A 226 -5.78 5.77 6.18
C VAL A 226 -5.17 5.97 7.57
N THR A 227 -5.98 5.78 8.60
CA THR A 227 -5.53 5.79 9.99
C THR A 227 -4.92 4.44 10.35
N THR A 228 -3.62 4.41 10.61
CA THR A 228 -2.88 3.16 10.84
C THR A 228 -2.92 2.66 12.29
N MET A 229 -3.86 3.16 13.10
CA MET A 229 -4.20 2.62 14.42
C MET A 229 -5.35 1.59 14.34
N LEU A 230 -6.02 1.52 13.20
CA LEU A 230 -7.00 0.47 12.90
C LEU A 230 -6.29 -0.80 12.41
N PRO A 231 -6.95 -1.96 12.46
CA PRO A 231 -6.43 -3.19 11.86
C PRO A 231 -6.03 -2.97 10.39
N LEU A 232 -4.93 -3.60 9.98
CA LEU A 232 -4.37 -3.44 8.63
C LEU A 232 -5.38 -3.78 7.52
N ALA A 233 -6.26 -4.75 7.75
CA ALA A 233 -7.34 -5.13 6.83
C ALA A 233 -8.26 -3.94 6.52
N VAL A 234 -8.65 -3.16 7.53
CA VAL A 234 -9.49 -1.97 7.36
C VAL A 234 -8.79 -0.92 6.49
N GLY A 235 -7.48 -0.72 6.69
CA GLY A 235 -6.70 0.20 5.87
C GLY A 235 -6.56 -0.25 4.42
N VAL A 236 -6.46 -1.56 4.18
CA VAL A 236 -6.46 -2.13 2.82
C VAL A 236 -7.82 -1.91 2.16
N GLU A 237 -8.92 -2.23 2.86
CA GLU A 237 -10.29 -2.04 2.37
C GLU A 237 -10.57 -0.59 1.97
N GLN A 238 -10.20 0.37 2.82
CA GLN A 238 -10.34 1.80 2.52
C GLN A 238 -9.66 2.21 1.20
N VAL A 239 -8.50 1.63 0.89
CA VAL A 239 -7.79 1.90 -0.36
C VAL A 239 -8.46 1.21 -1.54
N LEU A 240 -8.93 -0.03 -1.39
CA LEU A 240 -9.66 -0.76 -2.45
C LEU A 240 -10.96 -0.05 -2.83
N ASP A 241 -11.72 0.41 -1.83
CA ASP A 241 -12.93 1.21 -2.02
C ASP A 241 -12.62 2.52 -2.76
N ALA A 242 -11.53 3.20 -2.39
CA ALA A 242 -11.09 4.41 -3.08
C ALA A 242 -10.69 4.17 -4.54
N LEU A 243 -10.22 2.97 -4.90
CA LEU A 243 -9.92 2.61 -6.28
C LEU A 243 -11.18 2.30 -7.12
N HIS A 244 -12.36 2.19 -6.49
CA HIS A 244 -13.54 1.58 -7.11
C HIS A 244 -13.23 0.19 -7.71
N SER A 245 -12.24 -0.51 -7.13
CA SER A 245 -11.90 -1.86 -7.59
C SER A 245 -12.95 -2.81 -7.03
N PRO A 246 -13.60 -3.63 -7.88
CA PRO A 246 -14.43 -4.72 -7.39
C PRO A 246 -13.60 -5.61 -6.44
N ARG A 247 -14.19 -6.05 -5.33
CA ARG A 247 -13.55 -6.91 -4.31
C ARG A 247 -12.95 -8.14 -4.99
N LEU A 248 -11.62 -8.32 -4.94
CA LEU A 248 -10.95 -9.38 -5.71
C LEU A 248 -10.43 -10.59 -4.92
N ALA A 249 -10.21 -10.54 -3.61
CA ALA A 249 -10.43 -11.66 -2.66
C ALA A 249 -9.60 -11.52 -1.37
N CYS A 250 -10.29 -11.41 -0.23
CA CYS A 250 -9.68 -11.71 1.07
C CYS A 250 -9.76 -13.21 1.46
N TRP A 251 -10.17 -14.13 0.58
CA TRP A 251 -10.51 -15.51 0.99
C TRP A 251 -9.61 -16.65 0.46
N LEU A 252 -8.86 -16.47 -0.64
CA LEU A 252 -8.02 -17.57 -1.17
C LEU A 252 -6.80 -17.89 -0.29
N ALA A 253 -6.43 -17.00 0.64
CA ALA A 253 -5.40 -17.26 1.63
C ALA A 253 -5.93 -17.96 2.90
N LEU A 254 -7.22 -17.81 3.21
CA LEU A 254 -7.85 -18.38 4.42
C LEU A 254 -8.47 -19.76 4.19
N SER A 255 -8.75 -20.14 2.93
CA SER A 255 -9.26 -21.48 2.61
C SER A 255 -8.19 -22.59 2.67
N LYS A 256 -6.95 -22.27 3.05
CA LYS A 256 -5.82 -23.21 3.16
C LYS A 256 -5.30 -23.42 4.58
N SER A 257 -5.79 -22.69 5.58
CA SER A 257 -5.54 -23.05 6.98
C SER A 257 -6.78 -23.73 7.54
N GLU A 258 -6.63 -25.00 7.91
CA GLU A 258 -7.57 -25.76 8.75
C GLU A 258 -7.66 -25.12 10.15
N ALA A 259 -8.23 -23.93 10.24
CA ALA A 259 -8.62 -23.33 11.51
C ALA A 259 -10.05 -23.79 11.82
N SER A 260 -10.20 -24.48 12.94
CA SER A 260 -11.44 -25.12 13.37
C SER A 260 -12.57 -24.08 13.53
N LEU A 261 -13.80 -24.53 13.28
CA LEU A 261 -15.04 -23.76 13.42
C LEU A 261 -15.17 -23.04 14.79
N GLU A 262 -14.51 -23.54 15.83
CA GLU A 262 -14.51 -22.95 17.18
C GLU A 262 -13.81 -21.59 17.26
N GLU A 263 -12.75 -21.35 16.47
CA GLU A 263 -12.06 -20.04 16.45
C GLU A 263 -12.89 -18.96 15.73
N ARG A 264 -13.85 -19.37 14.89
CA ARG A 264 -14.74 -18.49 14.13
C ARG A 264 -15.94 -18.01 14.94
N GLU A 265 -16.48 -18.85 15.83
CA GLU A 265 -17.56 -18.44 16.74
C GLU A 265 -17.08 -17.43 17.79
N ALA A 266 -15.85 -17.58 18.30
CA ALA A 266 -15.27 -16.68 19.31
C ALA A 266 -15.10 -15.23 18.81
N LEU A 267 -14.89 -15.02 17.50
CA LEU A 267 -14.76 -13.68 16.91
C LEU A 267 -16.12 -13.02 16.62
N LEU A 268 -17.18 -13.81 16.42
CA LEU A 268 -18.54 -13.30 16.19
C LEU A 268 -19.21 -12.86 17.49
N GLU A 269 -18.93 -13.52 18.62
CA GLU A 269 -19.50 -13.12 19.93
C GLU A 269 -18.97 -11.78 20.46
N HIS A 270 -17.78 -11.35 20.05
CA HIS A 270 -17.21 -10.05 20.45
C HIS A 270 -17.66 -8.86 19.60
N SER A 271 -18.44 -9.08 18.53
CA SER A 271 -18.94 -8.00 17.67
C SER A 271 -20.41 -7.62 17.95
N VAL A 272 -21.06 -8.24 18.94
CA VAL A 272 -22.48 -7.99 19.30
C VAL A 272 -22.64 -7.58 20.78
N ARG A 273 -21.65 -6.91 21.37
CA ARG A 273 -21.83 -6.20 22.66
C ARG A 273 -21.24 -4.81 22.64
#